data_AF-B2FK42-F1
#
_entry.id   AF-B2FK42-F1
#
_cell.length_a   1.000
_cell.length_b   1.000
_cell.length_c   1.000
_cell.angle_alpha   90.00
_cell.angle_beta   90.00
_cell.angle_gamma   90.00
#
_symmetry.space_group_name_H-M   'P 1'
#
loop_
_entity.id
_entity.type
_entity.pdbx_description
1 polymer ?
#
loop_
_entity_poly.entity_id
_entity_poly.type
_entity_poly.pdbx_seq_one_letter_code
_entity_poly.pdbx_strand_id
1 'polypeptide(L)'
;MANAWGFLHLALGGIVAFVVEVDFQELAKGALLPLMAILVGLTFSWAGNVNSIMQTEEVQKFLNEKGGPLEYVYTFQLCILINISVISAWCVPLLNLPYLLPCQTRAPVEGAMAAVLFASVSLAVRTGWHAVVGSNMLLLRKLIQGGSPGGGIE
;
A
#
# COMPACT_ATOMS: atom_id res chain seq x y z
N MET A 1 -8.26 -10.47 -13.77
CA MET A 1 -7.43 -11.67 -13.55
C MET A 1 -7.11 -11.73 -12.07
N ALA A 2 -7.60 -12.74 -11.33
CA ALA A 2 -7.14 -12.96 -9.96
C ALA A 2 -5.68 -13.45 -10.05
N ASN A 3 -4.74 -12.53 -9.91
CA ASN A 3 -3.31 -12.83 -10.00
C ASN A 3 -2.94 -13.84 -8.89
N ALA A 4 -2.11 -14.84 -9.21
CA ALA A 4 -1.57 -15.81 -8.25
C ALA A 4 -1.01 -15.14 -6.97
N TRP A 5 -0.56 -13.90 -7.11
CA TRP A 5 -0.15 -13.02 -6.02
C TRP A 5 -1.25 -12.75 -4.98
N GLY A 6 -2.49 -12.51 -5.39
CA GLY A 6 -3.61 -12.31 -4.46
C GLY A 6 -3.85 -13.55 -3.59
N PHE A 7 -3.79 -14.74 -4.20
CA PHE A 7 -3.86 -16.00 -3.46
C PHE A 7 -2.68 -16.19 -2.51
N LEU A 8 -1.47 -15.77 -2.90
CA LEU A 8 -0.31 -15.81 -2.01
C LEU A 8 -0.49 -14.90 -0.78
N HIS A 9 -1.00 -13.69 -0.96
CA HIS A 9 -1.26 -12.78 0.17
C HIS A 9 -2.39 -13.28 1.07
N LEU A 10 -3.42 -13.92 0.50
CA LEU A 10 -4.47 -14.59 1.27
C LEU A 10 -3.92 -15.80 2.05
N ALA A 11 -3.07 -16.62 1.43
CA ALA A 11 -2.43 -17.75 2.09
C ALA A 11 -1.52 -17.29 3.23
N LEU A 12 -0.71 -16.25 3.00
CA LEU A 12 0.13 -15.64 4.04
C LEU A 12 -0.72 -15.09 5.20
N GLY A 13 -1.81 -14.38 4.89
CA GLY A 13 -2.74 -13.88 5.89
C GLY A 13 -3.36 -15.00 6.72
N GLY A 14 -3.76 -16.10 6.08
CA GLY A 14 -4.28 -17.30 6.75
C GLY A 14 -3.26 -17.99 7.65
N ILE A 15 -2.01 -18.14 7.19
CA ILE A 15 -0.92 -18.71 8.00
C ILE A 15 -0.67 -17.86 9.24
N VAL A 16 -0.54 -16.54 9.08
CA VAL A 16 -0.28 -15.63 10.21
C VAL A 16 -1.45 -15.63 11.18
N ALA A 17 -2.70 -15.64 10.70
CA ALA A 17 -3.87 -15.72 11.56
C ALA A 17 -3.93 -17.01 12.39
N PHE A 18 -3.39 -18.13 11.88
CA PHE A 18 -3.32 -19.38 12.62
C PHE A 18 -2.16 -19.42 13.63
N VAL A 19 -1.03 -18.78 13.31
CA VAL A 19 0.16 -18.74 14.17
C VAL A 19 -0.03 -17.77 15.35
N VAL A 20 -0.82 -16.71 15.17
CA VAL A 20 -1.07 -15.69 16.19
C VAL A 20 -2.22 -16.14 17.10
N GLU A 21 -1.88 -16.84 18.19
CA GLU A 21 -2.81 -17.23 19.25
C GLU A 21 -3.06 -16.06 20.23
N VAL A 22 -3.62 -14.96 19.74
CA VAL A 22 -3.96 -13.78 20.56
C VAL A 22 -5.43 -13.43 20.34
N ASP A 23 -6.10 -12.95 21.39
CA ASP A 23 -7.45 -12.42 21.27
C ASP A 23 -7.51 -11.35 20.15
N PHE A 24 -8.53 -11.45 19.30
CA PHE A 24 -8.64 -10.65 18.10
C PHE A 24 -8.68 -9.13 18.40
N GLN A 25 -9.26 -8.75 19.54
CA GLN A 25 -9.34 -7.36 19.96
C GLN A 25 -8.01 -6.87 20.55
N GLU A 26 -7.30 -7.70 21.31
CA GLU A 26 -5.95 -7.38 21.81
C GLU A 26 -4.93 -7.26 20.67
N LEU A 27 -5.03 -8.15 19.68
CA LEU A 27 -4.22 -8.11 18.47
C LEU A 27 -4.42 -6.79 17.72
N ALA A 28 -5.67 -6.37 17.49
CA ALA A 28 -5.95 -5.11 16.82
C ALA A 28 -5.41 -3.90 17.58
N LYS A 29 -5.55 -3.87 18.92
CA LYS A 29 -5.01 -2.79 19.76
C LYS A 29 -3.48 -2.69 19.67
N GLY A 30 -2.79 -3.82 19.69
CA GLY A 30 -1.33 -3.87 19.62
C GLY A 30 -0.78 -3.56 18.23
N ALA A 31 -1.47 -4.00 17.17
CA ALA A 31 -1.00 -3.88 15.80
C ALA A 31 -1.33 -2.55 15.13
N LEU A 32 -2.44 -1.88 15.50
CA LEU A 32 -2.94 -0.70 14.78
C LEU A 32 -1.92 0.45 14.73
N LEU A 33 -1.32 0.81 15.86
CA LEU A 33 -0.35 1.92 15.92
C LEU A 33 0.90 1.65 15.05
N PRO A 34 1.59 0.50 15.18
CA PRO A 34 2.69 0.15 14.28
C PRO A 34 2.28 0.10 12.80
N LEU A 35 1.12 -0.47 12.48
CA LEU A 35 0.63 -0.56 11.11
C LEU A 35 0.36 0.81 10.50
N MET A 36 -0.29 1.71 11.26
CA MET A 36 -0.48 3.10 10.83
C MET A 36 0.86 3.78 10.58
N ALA A 37 1.82 3.65 11.49
CA ALA A 37 3.13 4.27 11.34
C ALA A 37 3.85 3.80 10.06
N ILE A 38 3.83 2.49 9.77
CA ILE A 38 4.46 1.92 8.58
C ILE A 38 3.74 2.37 7.30
N LEU A 39 2.41 2.24 7.22
CA LEU A 39 1.66 2.55 6.01
C LEU A 39 1.66 4.05 5.70
N VAL A 40 1.52 4.89 6.73
CA VAL A 40 1.58 6.34 6.59
C VAL A 40 3.02 6.78 6.26
N GLY A 41 4.02 6.23 6.95
CA GLY A 41 5.43 6.50 6.68
C GLY A 41 5.84 6.15 5.26
N LEU A 42 5.43 4.97 4.77
CA LEU A 42 5.61 4.58 3.38
C LEU A 42 4.96 5.61 2.45
N THR A 43 3.69 5.95 2.67
CA THR A 43 2.95 6.93 1.85
C THR A 43 3.69 8.25 1.71
N PHE A 44 4.13 8.84 2.84
CA PHE A 44 4.86 10.10 2.81
C PHE A 44 6.25 9.99 2.18
N SER A 45 6.96 8.88 2.40
CA SER A 45 8.32 8.67 1.89
C SER A 45 8.38 8.75 0.36
N TRP A 46 7.44 8.12 -0.36
CA TRP A 46 7.43 8.20 -1.81
C TRP A 46 6.62 9.39 -2.35
N ALA A 47 5.61 9.89 -1.64
CA ALA A 47 4.88 11.10 -2.04
C ALA A 47 5.81 12.32 -2.17
N GLY A 48 6.74 12.50 -1.22
CA GLY A 48 7.75 13.57 -1.29
C GLY A 48 8.65 13.44 -2.53
N ASN A 49 9.10 12.21 -2.81
CA ASN A 49 9.94 11.93 -3.98
C ASN A 49 9.21 12.20 -5.30
N VAL A 50 7.96 11.75 -5.44
CA VAL A 50 7.15 12.00 -6.65
C VAL A 50 6.89 13.49 -6.84
N ASN A 51 6.51 14.20 -5.77
CA ASN A 51 6.21 15.63 -5.85
C ASN A 51 7.42 16.44 -6.31
N SER A 52 8.62 16.13 -5.81
CA SER A 52 9.87 16.77 -6.25
C SER A 52 10.18 16.49 -7.73
N ILE A 53 9.91 15.28 -8.21
CA ILE A 53 10.14 14.89 -9.61
C ILE A 53 9.13 15.55 -10.56
N MET A 54 7.85 15.62 -10.18
CA MET A 54 6.79 16.24 -10.99
C MET A 54 6.97 17.76 -11.19
N GLN A 55 7.69 18.43 -10.29
CA GLN A 55 7.99 19.85 -10.41
C GLN A 55 9.08 20.18 -11.44
N THR A 56 9.68 19.18 -12.09
CA THR A 56 10.77 19.40 -13.07
C THR A 56 10.23 19.47 -14.50
N GLU A 57 10.74 20.41 -15.29
CA GLU A 57 10.26 20.69 -16.66
C GLU A 57 10.39 19.47 -17.59
N GLU A 58 11.44 18.67 -17.41
CA GLU A 58 11.72 17.44 -18.16
C GLU A 58 10.58 16.42 -18.01
N VAL A 59 10.09 16.25 -16.78
CA VAL A 59 9.02 15.31 -16.45
C VAL A 59 7.67 15.84 -16.93
N GLN A 60 7.42 17.15 -16.82
CA GLN A 60 6.19 17.74 -17.38
C GLN A 60 6.12 17.57 -18.90
N LYS A 61 7.23 17.80 -19.61
CA LYS A 61 7.30 17.62 -21.06
C LYS A 61 7.07 16.16 -21.45
N PHE A 62 7.68 15.22 -20.73
CA PHE A 62 7.49 13.79 -20.95
C PHE A 62 6.04 13.33 -20.68
N LEU A 63 5.42 13.79 -19.60
CA LEU A 63 4.04 13.44 -19.27
C LEU A 63 3.06 13.97 -20.32
N ASN A 64 3.33 15.13 -20.91
CA ASN A 64 2.51 15.66 -22.02
C ASN A 64 2.60 14.82 -23.30
N GLU A 65 3.72 14.14 -23.56
CA GLU A 65 3.90 13.33 -24.78
C GLU A 65 3.33 11.90 -24.67
N LYS A 66 3.28 11.31 -23.48
CA LYS A 66 3.01 9.86 -23.30
C LYS A 66 1.64 9.46 -22.73
N GLY A 67 0.78 10.41 -22.36
CA GLY A 67 -0.55 10.07 -21.80
C GLY A 67 -0.90 10.73 -20.46
N GLY A 68 -0.26 11.84 -20.13
CA GLY A 68 -0.69 12.78 -19.11
C GLY A 68 -0.36 12.39 -17.65
N PRO A 69 -0.20 13.39 -16.77
CA PRO A 69 0.01 13.18 -15.32
C PRO A 69 -1.12 12.42 -14.62
N LEU A 70 -2.27 12.24 -15.28
CA LEU A 70 -3.50 11.71 -14.70
C LEU A 70 -3.36 10.26 -14.20
N GLU A 71 -2.74 9.36 -14.98
CA GLU A 71 -2.59 7.95 -14.61
C GLU A 71 -1.69 7.77 -13.37
N TYR A 72 -0.65 8.61 -13.26
CA TYR A 72 0.20 8.68 -12.07
C TYR A 72 -0.57 9.18 -10.85
N VAL A 73 -1.37 10.24 -11.01
CA VAL A 73 -2.20 10.79 -9.92
C VAL A 73 -3.26 9.77 -9.48
N TYR A 74 -3.88 9.03 -10.39
CA TYR A 74 -4.84 7.98 -10.03
C TYR A 74 -4.18 6.83 -9.29
N THR A 75 -3.00 6.40 -9.72
CA THR A 75 -2.23 5.38 -9.00
C THR A 75 -1.87 5.86 -7.59
N PHE A 76 -1.54 7.15 -7.45
CA PHE A 76 -1.25 7.79 -6.16
C PHE A 76 -2.45 7.76 -5.22
N GLN A 77 -3.58 8.29 -5.69
CA GLN A 77 -4.83 8.34 -4.93
C GLN A 77 -5.32 6.94 -4.54
N LEU A 78 -5.18 5.96 -5.44
CA LEU A 78 -5.55 4.58 -5.17
C LEU A 78 -4.69 3.97 -4.06
N CYS A 79 -3.38 4.20 -4.05
CA CYS A 79 -2.50 3.71 -2.97
C CYS A 79 -2.88 4.31 -1.61
N ILE A 80 -3.17 5.61 -1.56
CA ILE A 80 -3.64 6.27 -0.33
C ILE A 80 -4.97 5.68 0.12
N LEU A 81 -5.92 5.52 -0.80
CA LEU A 81 -7.23 4.96 -0.51
C LEU A 81 -7.11 3.54 0.05
N ILE A 82 -6.25 2.71 -0.52
CA ILE A 82 -5.95 1.35 -0.03
C ILE A 82 -5.42 1.41 1.40
N ASN A 83 -4.42 2.26 1.67
CA ASN A 83 -3.84 2.38 3.02
C ASN A 83 -4.87 2.82 4.06
N ILE A 84 -5.67 3.86 3.77
CA ILE A 84 -6.75 4.32 4.65
C ILE A 84 -7.79 3.24 4.87
N SER A 85 -8.16 2.50 3.82
CA SER A 85 -9.15 1.41 3.90
C SER A 85 -8.65 0.27 4.77
N VAL A 86 -7.38 -0.11 4.65
CA VAL A 86 -6.77 -1.15 5.50
C VAL A 86 -6.71 -0.70 6.96
N ILE A 87 -6.25 0.52 7.24
CA ILE A 87 -6.23 1.06 8.61
C ILE A 87 -7.64 1.07 9.21
N SER A 88 -8.63 1.53 8.44
CA SER A 88 -10.02 1.57 8.86
C SER A 88 -10.60 0.17 9.12
N ALA A 89 -10.24 -0.82 8.30
CA ALA A 89 -10.62 -2.22 8.50
C ALA A 89 -10.03 -2.80 9.80
N TRP A 90 -8.81 -2.41 10.17
CA TRP A 90 -8.17 -2.78 11.43
C TRP A 90 -8.81 -2.13 12.67
N CYS A 91 -9.68 -1.12 12.50
CA CYS A 91 -10.48 -0.58 13.58
C CYS A 91 -11.76 -1.40 13.86
N VAL A 92 -12.22 -2.22 12.90
CA VAL A 92 -13.45 -3.03 13.06
C VAL A 92 -13.38 -3.98 14.27
N PRO A 93 -12.27 -4.68 14.54
CA PRO A 93 -12.15 -5.55 15.72
C PRO A 93 -12.20 -4.81 17.05
N LEU A 94 -11.93 -3.50 17.05
CA LEU A 94 -12.03 -2.65 18.26
C LEU A 94 -13.49 -2.31 18.59
N LEU A 95 -14.38 -2.39 17.61
CA LEU A 95 -15.81 -2.34 17.83
C LEU A 95 -16.21 -3.64 18.54
N ASN A 96 -17.09 -3.54 19.52
CA ASN A 96 -17.45 -4.64 20.43
C ASN A 96 -18.20 -5.77 19.67
N LEU A 97 -17.44 -6.59 18.93
CA LEU A 97 -17.90 -7.73 18.11
C LEU A 97 -18.80 -8.74 18.85
N PRO A 98 -18.64 -9.00 20.16
CA PRO A 98 -19.52 -9.89 20.92
C PRO A 98 -21.02 -9.54 20.86
N TYR A 99 -21.36 -8.28 20.55
CA TYR A 99 -22.74 -7.84 20.40
C TYR A 99 -23.33 -8.16 19.01
N LEU A 100 -22.49 -8.40 18.00
CA LEU A 100 -22.91 -8.52 16.61
C LEU A 100 -23.00 -9.96 16.10
N LEU A 101 -22.38 -10.93 16.80
CA LEU A 101 -22.28 -12.32 16.34
C LEU A 101 -22.73 -13.34 17.41
N PRO A 102 -23.54 -14.35 17.03
CA PRO A 102 -23.86 -15.48 17.91
C PRO A 102 -22.61 -16.25 18.37
N CYS A 103 -22.59 -16.73 19.61
CA CYS A 103 -21.42 -17.40 20.22
C CYS A 103 -20.88 -18.60 19.42
N GLN A 104 -21.72 -19.35 18.70
CA GLN A 104 -21.29 -20.51 17.90
C GLN A 104 -20.51 -20.15 16.63
N THR A 105 -20.77 -18.98 16.04
CA THR A 105 -20.10 -18.54 14.81
C THR A 105 -18.90 -17.63 15.08
N ARG A 106 -18.66 -17.27 16.34
CA ARG A 106 -17.68 -16.24 16.72
C ARG A 106 -16.24 -16.61 16.34
N ALA A 107 -15.75 -17.76 16.80
CA ALA A 107 -14.37 -18.19 16.56
C ALA A 107 -13.98 -18.34 15.07
N PRO A 108 -14.76 -19.02 14.21
CA PRO A 108 -14.40 -19.13 12.79
C PRO A 108 -14.52 -17.79 12.04
N VAL A 109 -15.46 -16.92 12.42
CA VAL A 109 -15.62 -15.60 11.80
C VAL A 109 -14.47 -14.66 12.19
N GLU A 110 -14.09 -14.63 13.47
CA GLU A 110 -12.94 -13.85 13.95
C GLU A 110 -11.64 -14.31 13.26
N GLY A 111 -11.43 -15.63 13.13
CA GLY A 111 -10.28 -16.18 12.41
C GLY A 111 -10.26 -15.80 10.92
N ALA A 112 -11.41 -15.87 10.24
CA ALA A 112 -11.51 -15.45 8.84
C ALA A 112 -11.27 -13.95 8.67
N MET A 113 -11.79 -13.12 9.59
CA MET A 113 -11.55 -11.68 9.59
C MET A 113 -10.07 -11.35 9.82
N ALA A 114 -9.41 -12.03 10.76
CA ALA A 114 -7.98 -11.88 11.00
C ALA A 114 -7.16 -12.21 9.74
N ALA A 115 -7.45 -13.33 9.08
CA ALA A 115 -6.76 -13.72 7.85
C ALA A 115 -6.91 -12.66 6.74
N VAL A 116 -8.11 -12.10 6.57
CA VAL A 116 -8.37 -11.03 5.60
C VAL A 116 -7.63 -9.74 5.97
N LEU A 117 -7.58 -9.38 7.26
CA LEU A 117 -6.87 -8.19 7.73
C LEU A 117 -5.35 -8.29 7.55
N PHE A 118 -4.77 -9.46 7.79
CA PHE A 118 -3.35 -9.69 7.51
C PHE A 118 -3.06 -9.69 6.01
N ALA A 119 -3.92 -10.32 5.21
CA ALA A 119 -3.78 -10.30 3.75
C ALA A 119 -3.89 -8.88 3.18
N SER A 120 -4.79 -8.06 3.70
CA SER A 120 -4.99 -6.68 3.26
C SER A 120 -3.79 -5.78 3.58
N VAL A 121 -3.17 -5.94 4.75
CA VAL A 121 -1.89 -5.28 5.08
C VAL A 121 -0.79 -5.68 4.11
N SER A 122 -0.66 -6.98 3.83
CA SER A 122 0.35 -7.49 2.91
C SER A 122 0.17 -6.92 1.49
N LEU A 123 -1.08 -6.82 1.03
CA LEU A 123 -1.42 -6.19 -0.24
C LEU A 123 -1.15 -4.68 -0.24
N ALA A 124 -1.47 -3.97 0.85
CA ALA A 124 -1.22 -2.54 0.99
C ALA A 124 0.27 -2.20 0.91
N VAL A 125 1.11 -2.97 1.61
CA VAL A 125 2.58 -2.83 1.54
C VAL A 125 3.07 -3.07 0.11
N ARG A 126 2.57 -4.11 -0.57
CA ARG A 126 2.92 -4.37 -1.98
C ARG A 126 2.52 -3.21 -2.89
N THR A 127 1.30 -2.69 -2.76
CA THR A 127 0.86 -1.56 -3.58
C THR A 127 1.69 -0.31 -3.30
N GLY A 128 2.07 -0.06 -2.05
CA GLY A 128 3.01 1.01 -1.68
C GLY A 128 4.39 0.81 -2.31
N TRP A 129 4.89 -0.43 -2.36
CA TRP A 129 6.17 -0.75 -3.01
C TRP A 129 6.15 -0.45 -4.51
N HIS A 130 5.06 -0.77 -5.21
CA HIS A 130 4.92 -0.45 -6.64
C HIS A 130 4.96 1.05 -6.90
N ALA A 131 4.40 1.88 -6.01
CA ALA A 131 4.46 3.34 -6.11
C ALA A 131 5.91 3.85 -5.92
N VAL A 132 6.66 3.30 -4.96
CA VAL A 132 8.08 3.62 -4.74
C VAL A 132 8.92 3.29 -5.99
N VAL A 133 8.74 2.09 -6.55
CA VAL A 133 9.47 1.66 -7.77
C VAL A 133 9.14 2.57 -8.95
N GLY A 134 7.86 2.96 -9.12
CA GLY A 134 7.46 3.92 -10.14
C GLY A 134 8.16 5.27 -9.99
N SER A 135 8.30 5.75 -8.75
CA SER A 135 9.00 6.99 -8.42
C SER A 135 10.49 6.91 -8.78
N ASN A 136 11.16 5.81 -8.40
CA ASN A 136 12.58 5.58 -8.69
C ASN A 136 12.85 5.44 -10.20
N MET A 137 11.92 4.85 -10.95
CA MET A 137 12.02 4.75 -12.41
C MET A 137 11.99 6.14 -13.07
N LEU A 138 11.12 7.05 -12.61
CA LEU A 138 11.10 8.42 -13.11
C LEU A 138 12.40 9.17 -12.77
N LEU A 139 12.93 8.97 -11.57
CA LEU A 139 14.20 9.56 -11.15
C LEU A 139 15.38 9.09 -12.02
N LEU A 140 15.50 7.78 -12.25
CA LEU A 140 16.54 7.21 -13.12
C LEU A 140 16.45 7.76 -14.54
N ARG A 141 15.24 7.92 -15.08
CA ARG A 141 15.05 8.48 -16.42
C ARG A 141 15.44 9.95 -16.50
N LYS A 142 15.12 10.74 -15.47
CA LYS A 142 15.60 12.11 -15.34
C LYS A 142 17.13 12.18 -15.36
N LEU A 143 17.79 11.31 -14.59
CA LEU A 143 19.27 11.25 -14.55
C LEU A 143 19.88 10.84 -15.89
N ILE A 144 19.26 9.92 -16.63
CA ILE A 144 19.73 9.51 -17.96
C ILE A 144 19.56 10.65 -18.98
N GLN A 145 18.46 11.39 -18.93
CA GLN A 145 18.23 12.55 -19.81
C GLN A 145 19.17 13.72 -19.48
N GLY A 146 19.35 14.03 -18.20
CA GLY A 146 20.30 15.06 -17.75
C GLY A 146 21.77 14.63 -17.86
N GLY A 147 22.03 13.32 -17.94
CA GLY A 147 23.36 12.73 -18.14
C GLY A 147 23.74 12.50 -19.60
N SER A 148 22.85 12.79 -20.56
CA SER A 148 23.23 12.89 -21.98
C SER A 148 24.02 14.18 -22.16
N PRO A 149 25.35 14.13 -22.35
CA PRO A 149 26.15 15.31 -22.55
C PRO A 149 25.90 15.78 -23.99
N GLY A 150 24.85 16.58 -24.18
CA GLY A 150 24.76 17.49 -25.31
C GLY A 150 25.71 18.66 -25.05
N GLY A 151 27.02 18.39 -25.11
CA GLY A 151 28.08 19.36 -24.87
C GLY A 151 29.27 19.13 -25.80
N GLY A 152 29.23 19.78 -26.97
CA GLY A 152 30.36 20.08 -27.89
C GLY A 152 30.75 18.96 -28.86
N ILE A 153 31.19 19.21 -30.10
CA ILE A 153 31.68 20.40 -30.80
C ILE A 153 31.53 20.08 -32.30
N GLU A 154 30.88 20.95 -33.07
CA GLU A 154 31.25 21.47 -34.42
C GLU A 154 30.14 22.40 -34.94
#